data_AF-F1C7A9-F1
#
_entry.id   AF-F1C7A9-F1
#
_cell.length_a   1.000
_cell.length_b   1.000
_cell.length_c   1.000
_cell.angle_alpha   90.00
_cell.angle_beta   90.00
_cell.angle_gamma   90.00
#
_symmetry.space_group_name_H-M   'P 1'
#
loop_
_entity.id
_entity.type
_entity.pdbx_description
1 polymer ?
#
loop_
_entity_poly.entity_id
_entity_poly.type
_entity_poly.pdbx_seq_one_letter_code
_entity_poly.pdbx_strand_id
1 'polypeptide(L)'
;FGLKNKKGAKQQKFIKNVTQQVKSGTAKPADGNKKVDKKKELDELNELFKPVVAAQKVAKGVDPKSVLCAFFKQGQCTKGDKCKFSHDLSMERKCEKRSLYVDERDDELEKDTMDNWDEKKLEEVVNKKHGEAEKKKAKTQIVCKHFLEAIENNKYGWFWSCPSG
;
A
#
# COMPACT_ATOMS: atom_id res chain seq x y z
N PHE A 1 -50.12 22.34 -35.75
CA PHE A 1 -50.67 23.34 -34.82
C PHE A 1 -49.55 23.87 -33.92
N GLY A 2 -48.95 25.01 -34.30
CA GLY A 2 -47.81 25.61 -33.58
C GLY A 2 -48.29 26.67 -32.59
N LEU A 3 -48.22 26.36 -31.30
CA LEU A 3 -48.62 27.27 -30.21
C LEU A 3 -47.53 28.33 -30.01
N LYS A 4 -47.71 29.48 -30.66
CA LYS A 4 -46.80 30.62 -30.57
C LYS A 4 -46.93 31.28 -29.19
N ASN A 5 -45.92 31.10 -28.34
CA ASN A 5 -45.85 31.69 -27.01
C ASN A 5 -45.54 33.20 -27.10
N LYS A 6 -46.52 34.00 -27.52
CA LYS A 6 -46.39 35.44 -27.84
C LYS A 6 -46.27 36.36 -26.61
N LYS A 7 -46.29 35.83 -25.39
CA LYS A 7 -46.15 36.59 -24.13
C LYS A 7 -44.81 36.41 -23.40
N GLY A 8 -43.90 35.57 -23.91
CA GLY A 8 -42.65 35.22 -23.21
C GLY A 8 -41.53 36.27 -23.29
N ALA A 9 -41.51 37.15 -24.30
CA ALA A 9 -40.37 38.05 -24.52
C ALA A 9 -40.23 39.13 -23.43
N LYS A 10 -41.35 39.67 -22.91
CA LYS A 10 -41.35 40.63 -21.80
C LYS A 10 -40.97 39.95 -20.48
N GLN A 11 -41.50 38.75 -20.24
CA GLN A 11 -41.14 37.92 -19.09
C GLN A 11 -39.64 37.58 -19.08
N GLN A 12 -39.09 37.17 -20.22
CA GLN A 12 -37.66 36.85 -20.39
C GLN A 12 -36.77 38.08 -20.18
N LYS A 13 -37.18 39.26 -20.65
CA LYS A 13 -36.46 40.51 -20.39
C LYS A 13 -36.50 40.91 -18.91
N PHE A 14 -37.64 40.73 -18.26
CA PHE A 14 -37.79 40.99 -16.82
C PHE A 14 -36.92 40.02 -15.99
N ILE A 15 -36.96 38.72 -16.30
CA ILE A 15 -36.11 37.70 -15.67
C ILE A 15 -34.63 38.06 -15.84
N LYS A 16 -34.20 38.48 -17.05
CA LYS A 16 -32.82 38.93 -17.27
C LYS A 16 -32.45 40.13 -16.39
N ASN A 17 -33.33 41.15 -16.30
CA ASN A 17 -33.06 42.34 -15.51
C ASN A 17 -33.01 42.03 -14.00
N VAL A 18 -33.94 41.22 -13.49
CA VAL A 18 -33.96 40.76 -12.10
C VAL A 18 -32.71 39.93 -11.78
N THR A 19 -32.31 39.02 -12.68
CA THR A 19 -31.09 38.22 -12.54
C THR A 19 -29.84 39.10 -12.49
N GLN A 20 -29.81 40.18 -13.29
CA GLN A 20 -28.70 41.13 -13.29
C GLN A 20 -28.66 41.93 -11.98
N GLN A 21 -29.81 42.35 -11.46
CA GLN A 21 -29.94 43.12 -10.21
C GLN A 21 -29.56 42.31 -8.96
N VAL A 22 -29.91 41.02 -8.89
CA VAL A 22 -29.46 40.15 -7.78
C VAL A 22 -27.97 39.81 -7.86
N LYS A 23 -27.42 39.78 -9.09
CA LYS A 23 -26.01 39.48 -9.33
C LYS A 23 -25.10 40.68 -9.05
N SER A 24 -25.59 41.91 -9.24
CA SER A 24 -24.89 43.14 -8.86
C SER A 24 -25.09 43.54 -7.39
N GLY A 25 -26.22 43.16 -6.77
CA GLY A 25 -26.49 43.41 -5.34
C GLY A 25 -25.68 42.57 -4.36
N THR A 26 -24.98 41.53 -4.83
CA THR A 26 -24.12 40.67 -4.00
C THR A 26 -22.64 40.88 -4.34
N ALA A 27 -22.19 42.14 -4.37
CA ALA A 27 -20.77 42.46 -4.35
C ALA A 27 -20.21 42.16 -2.94
N LYS A 28 -19.84 40.90 -2.69
CA LYS A 28 -18.94 40.59 -1.58
C LYS A 28 -17.60 41.26 -1.86
N PRO A 29 -16.97 41.95 -0.88
CA PRO A 29 -15.62 42.46 -1.05
C PRO A 29 -14.69 41.30 -1.43
N ALA A 30 -13.78 41.58 -2.36
CA ALA A 30 -12.79 40.66 -2.84
C ALA A 30 -11.81 40.30 -1.72
N ASP A 31 -12.14 39.27 -0.94
CA ASP A 31 -11.17 38.55 -0.13
C ASP A 31 -10.69 37.33 -0.92
N GLY A 32 -9.49 37.43 -1.48
CA GLY A 32 -8.89 36.44 -2.36
C GLY A 32 -8.56 35.10 -1.69
N ASN A 33 -8.74 34.95 -0.38
CA ASN A 33 -8.32 33.77 0.36
C ASN A 33 -9.41 32.69 0.44
N LYS A 34 -10.69 33.07 0.54
CA LYS A 34 -11.81 32.13 0.78
C LYS A 34 -12.11 31.15 -0.35
N LYS A 35 -11.72 31.46 -1.60
CA LYS A 35 -11.85 30.54 -2.74
C LYS A 35 -10.78 29.46 -2.74
N VAL A 36 -9.62 29.73 -2.16
CA VAL A 36 -8.50 28.79 -2.09
C VAL A 36 -8.76 27.78 -0.98
N ASP A 37 -9.22 28.25 0.17
CA ASP A 37 -9.59 27.37 1.30
C ASP A 37 -10.75 26.44 0.94
N LYS A 38 -11.80 26.98 0.29
CA LYS A 38 -12.94 26.16 -0.15
C LYS A 38 -12.59 25.17 -1.27
N LYS A 39 -11.53 25.45 -2.04
CA LYS A 39 -11.01 24.51 -3.04
C LYS A 39 -10.21 23.39 -2.37
N LYS A 40 -9.35 23.73 -1.40
CA LYS A 40 -8.59 22.74 -0.61
C LYS A 40 -9.52 21.82 0.18
N GLU A 41 -10.54 22.37 0.84
CA GLU A 41 -11.53 21.55 1.58
C GLU A 41 -12.30 20.62 0.63
N LEU A 42 -12.65 21.09 -0.58
CA LEU A 42 -13.30 20.25 -1.58
C LEU A 42 -12.35 19.17 -2.14
N ASP A 43 -11.08 19.49 -2.32
CA ASP A 43 -10.05 18.55 -2.77
C ASP A 43 -9.75 17.51 -1.67
N GLU A 44 -9.66 17.92 -0.41
CA GLU A 44 -9.54 17.03 0.77
C GLU A 44 -10.76 16.13 0.94
N LEU A 45 -11.98 16.66 0.74
CA LEU A 45 -13.21 15.88 0.71
C LEU A 45 -13.22 14.90 -0.47
N ASN A 46 -12.74 15.30 -1.65
CA ASN A 46 -12.64 14.39 -2.81
C ASN A 46 -11.57 13.31 -2.61
N GLU A 47 -10.46 13.61 -1.92
CA GLU A 47 -9.44 12.64 -1.56
C GLU A 47 -9.92 11.66 -0.49
N LEU A 48 -10.68 12.15 0.49
CA LEU A 48 -11.27 11.32 1.54
C LEU A 48 -12.38 10.42 1.00
N PHE A 49 -13.27 10.98 0.17
CA PHE A 49 -14.42 10.25 -0.35
C PHE A 49 -14.15 9.48 -1.64
N LYS A 50 -12.92 9.58 -2.22
CA LYS A 50 -12.48 8.99 -3.51
C LYS A 50 -13.68 8.61 -4.38
N PRO A 51 -14.51 9.59 -4.80
CA PRO A 51 -15.73 9.25 -5.49
C PRO A 51 -15.31 8.47 -6.74
N VAL A 52 -15.95 7.33 -6.99
CA VAL A 52 -15.67 6.45 -8.15
C VAL A 52 -16.13 7.16 -9.43
N VAL A 53 -15.52 8.30 -9.76
CA VAL A 53 -15.80 9.04 -10.99
C VAL A 53 -14.88 8.52 -12.10
N ALA A 54 -13.79 7.85 -11.74
CA ALA A 54 -12.94 7.14 -12.70
C ALA A 54 -13.71 5.92 -13.23
N ALA A 55 -14.28 6.06 -14.42
CA ALA A 55 -14.89 4.95 -15.14
C ALA A 55 -13.89 3.79 -15.27
N GLN A 56 -14.26 2.62 -14.74
CA GLN A 56 -13.44 1.41 -14.76
C GLN A 56 -13.10 1.03 -16.21
N LYS A 57 -11.83 1.20 -16.58
CA LYS A 57 -11.31 0.81 -17.90
C LYS A 57 -10.91 -0.65 -17.84
N VAL A 58 -11.58 -1.49 -18.62
CA VAL A 58 -11.26 -2.91 -18.76
C VAL A 58 -10.40 -3.10 -20.00
N ALA A 59 -9.42 -4.00 -19.93
CA ALA A 59 -8.55 -4.35 -21.07
C ALA A 59 -9.36 -4.92 -22.24
N LYS A 60 -8.88 -4.67 -23.47
CA LYS A 60 -9.53 -5.15 -24.70
C LYS A 60 -9.41 -6.68 -24.76
N GLY A 61 -10.51 -7.39 -24.54
CA GLY A 61 -10.55 -8.87 -24.55
C GLY A 61 -11.20 -9.51 -23.33
N VAL A 62 -11.49 -8.74 -22.27
CA VAL A 62 -12.22 -9.24 -21.09
C VAL A 62 -13.69 -8.84 -21.20
N ASP A 63 -14.58 -9.82 -21.04
CA ASP A 63 -16.02 -9.59 -21.04
C ASP A 63 -16.40 -8.61 -19.91
N PRO A 64 -17.08 -7.50 -20.21
CA PRO A 64 -17.39 -6.50 -19.18
C PRO A 64 -18.22 -7.05 -18.01
N LYS A 65 -19.02 -8.09 -18.26
CA LYS A 65 -19.83 -8.79 -17.25
C LYS A 65 -19.02 -9.72 -16.34
N SER A 66 -17.80 -10.12 -16.70
CA SER A 66 -16.95 -10.90 -15.79
C SER A 66 -16.23 -10.02 -14.76
N VAL A 67 -16.31 -8.70 -14.91
CA VAL A 67 -15.69 -7.72 -14.02
C VAL A 67 -16.75 -7.14 -13.10
N LEU A 68 -16.44 -7.08 -11.81
CA LEU A 68 -17.29 -6.45 -10.80
C LEU A 68 -17.39 -4.94 -11.00
N CYS A 69 -18.60 -4.42 -10.89
CA CYS A 69 -18.88 -3.00 -11.01
C CYS A 69 -18.32 -2.22 -9.80
N ALA A 70 -17.34 -1.34 -10.02
CA ALA A 70 -16.80 -0.49 -8.97
C ALA A 70 -17.87 0.39 -8.27
N PHE A 71 -18.85 0.87 -9.03
CA PHE A 71 -19.98 1.63 -8.47
C PHE A 71 -20.91 0.78 -7.63
N PHE A 72 -21.09 -0.51 -7.98
CA PHE A 72 -21.94 -1.42 -7.21
C PHE A 72 -21.26 -1.81 -5.90
N LYS A 73 -19.95 -2.07 -5.93
CA LYS A 73 -19.14 -2.30 -4.72
C LYS A 73 -19.26 -1.17 -3.69
N GLN A 74 -19.45 0.06 -4.15
CA GLN A 74 -19.63 1.24 -3.29
C GLN A 74 -21.10 1.65 -3.08
N GLY A 75 -22.07 0.88 -3.59
CA GLY A 75 -23.50 1.17 -3.44
C GLY A 75 -24.02 2.38 -4.25
N GLN A 76 -23.23 2.91 -5.19
CA GLN A 76 -23.57 4.08 -6.01
C GLN A 76 -24.02 3.72 -7.44
N CYS A 77 -24.18 2.44 -7.76
CA CYS A 77 -24.60 2.02 -9.10
C CYS A 77 -26.09 2.24 -9.34
N THR A 78 -26.42 3.15 -10.26
CA THR A 78 -27.82 3.44 -10.66
C THR A 78 -28.33 2.54 -11.79
N LYS A 79 -27.48 1.66 -12.34
CA LYS A 79 -27.79 0.87 -13.55
C LYS A 79 -28.47 -0.47 -13.25
N GLY A 80 -28.45 -0.93 -12.00
CA GLY A 80 -29.04 -2.21 -11.59
C GLY A 80 -28.59 -3.38 -12.48
N ASP A 81 -29.51 -4.27 -12.82
CA ASP A 81 -29.23 -5.48 -13.62
C ASP A 81 -28.79 -5.20 -15.07
N LYS A 82 -29.00 -3.98 -15.56
CA LYS A 82 -28.57 -3.56 -16.90
C LYS A 82 -27.16 -2.97 -16.92
N CYS A 83 -26.43 -3.07 -15.80
CA CYS A 83 -25.06 -2.60 -15.73
C CYS A 83 -24.16 -3.35 -16.73
N LYS A 84 -23.21 -2.63 -17.34
CA LYS A 84 -22.18 -3.22 -18.21
C LYS A 84 -21.25 -4.15 -17.42
N PHE A 85 -21.13 -3.92 -16.12
CA PHE A 85 -20.31 -4.67 -15.19
C PHE A 85 -21.19 -5.51 -14.27
N SER A 86 -20.67 -6.62 -13.75
CA SER A 86 -21.46 -7.51 -12.90
C SER A 86 -21.66 -6.95 -11.50
N HIS A 87 -22.82 -7.28 -10.93
CA HIS A 87 -23.23 -6.99 -9.57
C HIS A 87 -23.13 -8.21 -8.66
N ASP A 88 -22.43 -9.27 -9.09
CA ASP A 88 -22.20 -10.45 -8.27
C ASP A 88 -20.93 -10.31 -7.41
N LEU A 89 -21.12 -9.99 -6.13
CA LEU A 89 -20.05 -9.88 -5.12
C LEU A 89 -19.26 -11.18 -4.95
N SER A 90 -19.79 -12.32 -5.38
CA SER A 90 -19.08 -13.60 -5.34
C SER A 90 -17.85 -13.61 -6.25
N MET A 91 -17.85 -12.81 -7.32
CA MET A 91 -16.74 -12.80 -8.29
C MET A 91 -15.44 -12.21 -7.72
N GLU A 92 -15.49 -11.32 -6.72
CA GLU A 92 -14.28 -10.74 -6.12
C GLU A 92 -13.52 -11.74 -5.23
N ARG A 93 -14.20 -12.80 -4.79
CA ARG A 93 -13.60 -13.82 -3.92
C ARG A 93 -12.64 -14.75 -4.67
N LYS A 94 -12.51 -14.61 -5.99
CA LYS A 94 -11.40 -15.20 -6.75
C LYS A 94 -10.13 -14.39 -6.49
N CYS A 95 -9.71 -14.39 -5.23
CA CYS A 95 -8.39 -13.92 -4.82
C CYS A 95 -7.35 -14.74 -5.59
N GLU A 96 -6.29 -14.10 -6.05
CA GLU A 96 -5.18 -14.77 -6.73
C GLU A 96 -4.72 -15.96 -5.88
N LYS A 97 -4.68 -17.15 -6.46
CA LYS A 97 -4.33 -18.35 -5.70
C LYS A 97 -2.91 -18.15 -5.20
N ARG A 98 -2.73 -18.07 -3.87
CA ARG A 98 -1.42 -18.10 -3.24
C ARG A 98 -0.62 -19.25 -3.87
N SER A 99 0.52 -18.93 -4.47
CA SER A 99 1.36 -19.92 -5.13
C SER A 99 1.79 -20.94 -4.09
N LEU A 100 1.41 -22.20 -4.28
CA LEU A 100 1.76 -23.29 -3.36
C LEU A 100 3.27 -23.60 -3.39
N TYR A 101 3.97 -23.09 -4.39
CA TYR A 101 5.40 -23.32 -4.62
C TYR A 101 6.29 -22.16 -4.17
N VAL A 102 5.71 -21.05 -3.72
CA VAL A 102 6.47 -19.92 -3.16
C VAL A 102 6.16 -19.86 -1.67
N ASP A 103 7.09 -20.36 -0.87
CA ASP A 103 7.02 -20.26 0.59
C ASP A 103 7.67 -18.95 1.03
N GLU A 104 6.89 -18.05 1.63
CA GLU A 104 7.39 -16.77 2.15
C GLU A 104 8.47 -16.98 3.24
N ARG A 105 8.56 -18.19 3.83
CA ARG A 105 9.61 -18.54 4.79
C ARG A 105 10.98 -18.73 4.13
N ASP A 106 11.03 -19.17 2.87
CA ASP A 106 12.29 -19.37 2.15
C ASP A 106 12.93 -18.01 1.82
N ASP A 107 12.13 -17.00 1.46
CA ASP A 107 12.58 -15.62 1.23
C ASP A 107 13.19 -14.97 2.49
N GLU A 108 12.73 -15.38 3.68
CA GLU A 108 13.26 -14.91 4.96
C GLU A 108 14.57 -15.62 5.31
N LEU A 109 14.69 -16.90 4.95
CA LEU A 109 15.89 -17.71 5.15
C LEU A 109 17.04 -17.30 4.20
N GLU A 110 16.74 -16.97 2.94
CA GLU A 110 17.74 -16.48 1.98
C GLU A 110 18.31 -15.10 2.36
N LYS A 111 17.57 -14.31 3.16
CA LYS A 111 18.02 -13.03 3.70
C LYS A 111 18.74 -13.16 5.05
N ASP A 112 18.81 -14.35 5.63
CA ASP A 112 19.47 -14.63 6.91
C ASP A 112 20.97 -14.92 6.73
N THR A 113 21.67 -14.02 6.05
CA THR A 113 23.12 -14.07 5.88
C THR A 113 23.82 -13.61 7.17
N MET A 114 24.98 -14.20 7.52
CA MET A 114 25.76 -13.90 8.74
C MET A 114 26.00 -12.39 8.98
N ASP A 115 26.05 -11.60 7.92
CA ASP A 115 26.21 -10.15 7.96
C ASP A 115 25.03 -9.40 8.62
N ASN A 116 23.86 -10.03 8.74
CA ASN A 116 22.65 -9.44 9.31
C ASN A 116 22.28 -10.03 10.69
N TRP A 117 23.23 -10.70 11.36
CA TRP A 117 23.00 -11.28 12.68
C TRP A 117 23.26 -10.24 13.78
N ASP A 118 22.22 -9.93 14.55
CA ASP A 118 22.35 -9.11 15.76
C ASP A 118 23.13 -9.85 16.86
N GLU A 119 23.77 -9.09 17.76
CA GLU A 119 24.60 -9.58 18.86
C GLU A 119 23.92 -10.67 19.71
N LYS A 120 22.60 -10.54 19.91
CA LYS A 120 21.78 -11.51 20.63
C LYS A 120 21.65 -12.87 19.90
N LYS A 121 21.50 -12.85 18.57
CA LYS A 121 21.42 -14.06 17.75
C LYS A 121 22.78 -14.74 17.66
N LEU A 122 23.85 -13.94 17.59
CA LEU A 122 25.22 -14.43 17.67
C LEU A 122 25.46 -15.16 18.99
N GLU A 123 25.18 -14.52 20.13
CA GLU A 123 25.31 -15.12 21.47
C GLU A 123 24.53 -16.43 21.62
N GLU A 124 23.34 -16.54 21.05
CA GLU A 124 22.53 -17.76 21.07
C GLU A 124 23.22 -18.91 20.29
N VAL A 125 23.71 -18.62 19.08
CA VAL A 125 24.44 -19.61 18.28
C VAL A 125 25.77 -19.99 18.95
N VAL A 126 26.47 -19.03 19.56
CA VAL A 126 27.68 -19.27 20.36
C VAL A 126 27.40 -20.24 21.50
N ASN A 127 26.38 -19.96 22.30
CA ASN A 127 26.03 -20.79 23.44
C ASN A 127 25.61 -22.20 23.01
N LYS A 128 24.93 -22.32 21.87
CA LYS A 128 24.52 -23.62 21.31
C LYS A 128 25.69 -24.44 20.74
N LYS A 129 26.74 -23.80 20.23
CA LYS A 129 27.91 -24.47 19.63
C LYS A 129 29.04 -24.73 20.62
N HIS A 130 29.33 -23.79 21.51
CA HIS A 130 30.50 -23.83 22.41
C HIS A 130 30.14 -23.88 23.89
N GLY A 131 28.90 -23.55 24.27
CA GLY A 131 28.49 -23.47 25.68
C GLY A 131 28.57 -24.78 26.46
N GLU A 132 28.42 -25.93 25.78
CA GLU A 132 28.56 -27.25 26.41
C GLU A 132 30.00 -27.80 26.36
N ALA A 133 30.78 -27.42 25.33
CA ALA A 133 32.16 -27.87 25.13
C ALA A 133 33.14 -27.13 26.04
N GLU A 134 33.01 -25.81 26.19
CA GLU A 134 33.88 -24.98 27.02
C GLU A 134 33.61 -25.14 28.52
N LYS A 135 32.35 -25.37 28.93
CA LYS A 135 32.01 -25.66 30.35
C LYS A 135 32.56 -27.00 30.85
N LYS A 136 32.78 -27.96 29.95
CA LYS A 136 33.34 -29.27 30.29
C LYS A 136 34.88 -29.30 30.28
N LYS A 137 35.54 -28.27 29.71
CA LYS A 137 37.00 -28.14 29.73
C LYS A 137 37.43 -27.35 30.96
N ALA A 138 38.25 -27.96 31.81
CA ALA A 138 38.82 -27.28 32.96
C ALA A 138 39.77 -26.17 32.49
N LYS A 139 39.66 -24.96 33.05
CA LYS A 139 40.54 -23.83 32.71
C LYS A 139 41.98 -24.16 33.10
N THR A 140 42.80 -24.57 32.14
CA THR A 140 44.24 -24.73 32.35
C THR A 140 44.92 -23.38 32.19
N GLN A 141 45.71 -22.94 33.17
CA GLN A 141 46.47 -21.67 33.07
C GLN A 141 47.66 -21.73 32.08
N ILE A 142 47.85 -22.86 31.40
CA ILE A 142 48.95 -23.10 30.47
C ILE A 142 48.42 -22.97 29.04
N VAL A 143 49.10 -22.19 28.21
CA VAL A 143 48.75 -21.94 26.79
C VAL A 143 49.10 -23.19 25.93
N CYS A 144 48.18 -23.63 25.06
CA CYS A 144 48.39 -24.78 24.14
C CYS A 144 49.59 -24.50 23.22
N LYS A 145 50.53 -25.45 23.10
CA LYS A 145 51.77 -25.28 22.29
C LYS A 145 51.47 -25.01 20.81
N HIS A 146 50.40 -25.60 20.27
CA HIS A 146 49.95 -25.39 18.88
C HIS A 146 49.24 -24.06 18.65
N PHE A 147 48.98 -23.29 19.71
CA PHE A 147 48.32 -21.99 19.59
C PHE A 147 49.23 -20.95 18.92
N LEU A 148 50.53 -20.96 19.24
CA LEU A 148 51.50 -20.05 18.63
C LEU A 148 51.63 -20.31 17.12
N GLU A 149 51.67 -21.59 16.72
CA GLU A 149 51.71 -22.01 15.32
C GLU A 149 50.43 -21.62 14.56
N ALA A 150 49.27 -21.64 15.22
CA ALA A 150 48.00 -21.22 14.62
C ALA A 150 47.93 -19.71 14.37
N ILE A 151 48.54 -18.92 15.27
CA ILE A 151 48.68 -17.47 15.10
C ILE A 151 49.61 -17.17 13.92
N GLU A 152 50.78 -17.82 13.86
CA GLU A 152 51.75 -17.64 12.77
C GLU A 152 51.16 -18.00 11.40
N ASN A 153 50.27 -18.99 11.36
CA ASN A 153 49.59 -19.41 10.13
C ASN A 153 48.29 -18.64 9.82
N ASN A 154 47.91 -17.63 10.60
CA ASN A 154 46.63 -16.93 10.49
C ASN A 154 45.40 -17.86 10.46
N LYS A 155 45.51 -19.04 11.10
CA LYS A 155 44.42 -20.03 11.22
C LYS A 155 43.65 -19.89 12.53
N TYR A 156 43.94 -18.85 13.31
CA TYR A 156 43.19 -18.51 14.50
C TYR A 156 41.81 -17.98 14.11
N GLY A 157 40.75 -18.49 14.73
CA GLY A 157 39.38 -18.09 14.39
C GLY A 157 38.35 -18.88 15.17
N TRP A 158 37.09 -18.53 14.98
CA TRP A 158 35.93 -19.11 15.67
C TRP A 158 35.83 -20.65 15.62
N PHE A 159 36.45 -21.26 14.61
CA PHE A 159 36.46 -22.71 14.37
C PHE A 159 37.81 -23.37 14.69
N TRP A 160 38.79 -22.62 15.22
CA TRP A 160 40.09 -23.20 15.56
C TRP A 160 39.99 -24.05 16.82
N SER A 161 40.43 -25.31 16.73
CA SER A 161 40.53 -26.23 17.85
C SER A 161 41.98 -26.69 17.99
N CYS A 162 42.51 -26.71 19.22
CA CYS A 162 43.85 -27.25 19.49
C CYS A 162 43.83 -28.73 19.09
N PRO A 163 44.71 -29.20 18.19
CA PRO A 163 44.73 -30.60 17.74
C PRO A 163 44.98 -31.61 18.87
N SER A 164 45.43 -31.13 20.03
CA SER A 164 45.71 -31.93 21.23
C SER A 164 44.61 -31.85 22.32
N GLY A 165 43.51 -31.11 22.10
CA GLY A 165 42.37 -31.01 23.02
C GLY A 165 41.90 -29.61 23.36
#